data_AF-A0A961BPY2-F1
#
_entry.id   AF-A0A961BPY2-F1
#
_cell.length_a   1.000
_cell.length_b   1.000
_cell.length_c   1.000
_cell.angle_alpha   90.00
_cell.angle_beta   90.00
_cell.angle_gamma   90.00
#
_symmetry.space_group_name_H-M   'P 1'
#
loop_
_entity.id
_entity.type
_entity.pdbx_description
1 polymer ?
#
loop_
_entity_poly.entity_id
_entity_poly.type
_entity_poly.pdbx_seq_one_letter_code
_entity_poly.pdbx_strand_id
1 'polypeptide(L)'
;MPKGRAINQLASEQGGIILRTQAIAAGMATSTIDRRVSSGTWWTVRPGVYRLFESRGETDDLRAAVTALPNAVVSHFSAGRMHGLGA
;
A
#
# COMPACT_ATOMS: atom_id res chain seq x y z
N MET A 1 -9.80 15.22 13.14
CA MET A 1 -9.77 13.74 13.22
C MET A 1 -8.50 13.21 12.57
N PRO A 2 -7.85 12.16 13.12
CA PRO A 2 -6.50 11.74 12.73
C PRO A 2 -6.50 10.92 11.42
N LYS A 3 -6.80 11.57 10.28
CA LYS A 3 -6.84 10.95 8.93
C LYS A 3 -5.49 10.36 8.51
N GLY A 4 -4.39 11.05 8.87
CA GLY A 4 -3.04 10.62 8.53
C GLY A 4 -2.63 9.31 9.20
N ARG A 5 -3.09 9.05 10.43
CA ARG A 5 -2.74 7.83 11.17
C ARG A 5 -3.41 6.60 10.57
N ALA A 6 -4.71 6.68 10.25
CA ALA A 6 -5.45 5.58 9.64
C ALA A 6 -4.86 5.19 8.27
N ILE A 7 -4.47 6.18 7.45
CA ILE A 7 -3.86 5.93 6.14
C ILE A 7 -2.47 5.32 6.27
N ASN A 8 -1.65 5.80 7.22
CA ASN A 8 -0.34 5.21 7.46
C ASN A 8 -0.46 3.78 7.96
N GLN A 9 -1.43 3.49 8.84
CA GLN A 9 -1.70 2.14 9.32
C GLN A 9 -2.12 1.22 8.16
N LEU A 10 -3.09 1.62 7.34
CA LEU A 10 -3.54 0.84 6.20
C LEU A 10 -2.40 0.61 5.21
N ALA A 11 -1.56 1.62 4.96
CA ALA A 11 -0.38 1.44 4.12
C ALA A 11 0.62 0.44 4.74
N SER A 12 0.82 0.44 6.05
CA SER A 12 1.72 -0.53 6.72
C SER A 12 1.21 -1.96 6.56
N GLU A 13 -0.09 -2.17 6.68
CA GLU A 13 -0.72 -3.49 6.46
C GLU A 13 -0.59 -3.96 4.99
N GLN A 14 -0.41 -3.02 4.06
CA GLN A 14 -0.30 -3.26 2.61
C GLN A 14 1.13 -3.18 2.07
N GLY A 15 2.16 -3.25 2.91
CA GLY A 15 3.56 -3.20 2.46
C GLY A 15 4.04 -1.82 1.97
N GLY A 16 3.40 -0.76 2.46
CA GLY A 16 3.71 0.63 2.15
C GLY A 16 2.88 1.25 1.02
N ILE A 17 1.88 0.55 0.50
CA ILE A 17 1.01 1.01 -0.59
C ILE A 17 -0.34 1.52 -0.09
N ILE A 18 -0.86 2.56 -0.72
CA ILE A 18 -2.26 3.00 -0.58
C ILE A 18 -2.89 3.25 -1.95
N LEU A 19 -4.16 2.89 -2.09
CA LEU A 19 -4.96 3.27 -3.27
C LEU A 19 -5.59 4.65 -3.04
N ARG A 20 -5.74 5.43 -4.12
CA ARG A 20 -6.46 6.71 -4.08
C ARG A 20 -7.87 6.54 -3.51
N THR A 21 -8.56 5.49 -3.91
CA THR A 21 -9.91 5.14 -3.43
C THR A 21 -9.91 4.86 -1.92
N GLN A 22 -8.90 4.16 -1.40
CA GLN A 22 -8.76 3.90 0.05
C GLN A 22 -8.50 5.19 0.82
N ALA A 23 -7.62 6.06 0.33
CA ALA A 23 -7.36 7.35 0.97
C ALA A 23 -8.62 8.24 1.00
N ILE A 24 -9.39 8.27 -0.09
CA ILE A 24 -10.67 8.97 -0.17
C ILE A 24 -11.70 8.36 0.79
N ALA A 25 -11.82 7.04 0.83
CA ALA A 25 -12.72 6.33 1.75
C ALA A 25 -12.36 6.57 3.22
N ALA A 26 -11.06 6.72 3.52
CA ALA A 26 -10.56 7.14 4.83
C ALA A 26 -10.76 8.66 5.11
N GLY A 27 -11.46 9.37 4.22
CA GLY A 27 -11.84 10.77 4.35
C GLY A 27 -10.76 11.77 3.94
N MET A 28 -9.68 11.37 3.28
CA MET A 28 -8.67 12.30 2.77
C MET A 28 -9.21 13.04 1.55
N ALA A 29 -9.09 14.38 1.57
CA ALA A 29 -9.45 15.21 0.43
C ALA A 29 -8.51 14.91 -0.76
N THR A 30 -9.06 14.89 -1.98
CA THR A 30 -8.30 14.69 -3.22
C THR A 30 -7.15 15.69 -3.36
N SER A 31 -7.39 16.97 -3.03
CA SER A 31 -6.36 18.01 -3.01
C SER A 31 -5.19 17.71 -2.06
N THR A 32 -5.44 17.01 -0.96
CA THR A 32 -4.38 16.58 -0.02
C THR A 32 -3.57 15.42 -0.60
N ILE A 33 -4.22 14.49 -1.29
CA ILE A 33 -3.54 13.40 -2.01
C ILE A 33 -2.65 14.02 -3.09
N ASP A 34 -3.21 14.90 -3.92
CA ASP A 34 -2.50 15.52 -5.04
C ASP A 34 -1.30 16.33 -4.54
N ARG A 35 -1.45 17.09 -3.45
CA ARG A 35 -0.35 17.80 -2.81
C ARG A 35 0.76 16.85 -2.32
N ARG A 36 0.42 15.72 -1.71
CA ARG A 36 1.40 14.75 -1.20
C ARG A 36 2.16 14.05 -2.33
N VAL A 37 1.49 13.83 -3.47
CA VAL A 37 2.11 13.30 -4.68
C VAL A 37 3.02 14.34 -5.31
N SER A 38 2.54 15.59 -5.47
CA SER A 38 3.33 16.66 -6.09
C SER A 38 4.54 17.07 -5.24
N SER A 39 4.45 16.96 -3.91
CA SER A 39 5.58 17.23 -3.00
C SER A 39 6.56 16.07 -2.89
N GLY A 40 6.32 14.93 -3.56
CA GLY A 40 7.14 13.73 -3.47
C GLY A 40 7.05 12.98 -2.14
N THR A 41 6.13 13.37 -1.25
CA THR A 41 5.88 12.67 0.01
C THR A 41 5.24 11.31 -0.22
N TRP A 42 4.41 11.20 -1.26
CA TRP A 42 3.87 9.94 -1.78
C TRP A 42 4.43 9.69 -3.17
N TRP A 43 4.99 8.50 -3.40
CA TRP A 43 5.55 8.14 -4.71
C TRP A 43 4.48 7.46 -5.57
N THR A 44 4.34 7.88 -6.82
CA THR A 44 3.40 7.25 -7.75
C THR A 44 3.99 5.93 -8.25
N VAL A 45 3.32 4.82 -7.96
CA VAL A 45 3.67 3.50 -8.53
C VAL A 45 2.96 3.30 -9.86
N ARG A 46 1.68 3.66 -9.91
CA ARG A 46 0.83 3.71 -11.11
C ARG A 46 -0.36 4.65 -10.86
N PRO A 47 -1.16 5.03 -11.87
CA PRO A 47 -2.32 5.89 -11.66
C PRO A 47 -3.24 5.35 -10.56
N GLY A 48 -3.44 6.15 -9.51
CA GLY A 48 -4.29 5.80 -8.37
C GLY A 48 -3.65 4.88 -7.32
N VAL A 49 -2.37 4.54 -7.45
CA VAL A 49 -1.63 3.69 -6.49
C VAL A 49 -0.35 4.40 -6.07
N TYR A 50 -0.19 4.59 -4.76
CA TYR A 50 0.89 5.38 -4.21
C TYR A 50 1.66 4.61 -3.14
N ARG A 51 2.98 4.80 -3.09
CA ARG A 51 3.85 4.30 -2.04
C ARG A 51 4.13 5.41 -1.03
N LEU A 52 3.95 5.08 0.25
CA LEU A 52 4.15 6.00 1.38
C LEU A 52 5.51 5.83 2.03
N PHE A 53 6.05 4.61 1.99
CA PHE A 53 7.37 4.24 2.50
C PHE A 53 7.84 2.95 1.83
N GLU A 54 9.14 2.68 1.94
CA GLU A 54 9.75 1.46 1.43
C GLU A 54 9.27 0.23 2.22
N SER A 55 9.16 -0.90 1.52
CA SER A 55 8.87 -2.21 2.10
C SER A 55 10.05 -2.69 2.93
N ARG A 56 9.78 -3.48 3.98
CA ARG A 56 10.82 -3.97 4.91
C ARG A 56 11.14 -5.46 4.73
N GLY A 57 11.12 -5.92 3.49
CA GLY A 57 11.47 -7.29 3.10
C GLY A 57 10.37 -7.99 2.31
N GLU A 58 10.64 -9.26 2.00
CA GLU A 58 9.86 -10.06 1.04
C GLU A 58 8.36 -10.10 1.31
N THR A 59 7.93 -10.20 2.57
CA THR A 59 6.49 -10.21 2.91
C THR A 59 5.81 -8.89 2.58
N ASP A 60 6.47 -7.76 2.84
CA ASP A 60 5.94 -6.45 2.52
C ASP A 60 5.96 -6.20 1.01
N ASP A 61 6.98 -6.70 0.30
CA ASP A 61 7.02 -6.66 -1.17
C ASP A 61 5.84 -7.40 -1.80
N LEU A 62 5.53 -8.60 -1.29
CA LEU A 62 4.38 -9.39 -1.76
C LEU A 62 3.06 -8.68 -1.46
N ARG A 63 2.89 -8.11 -0.25
CA ARG A 63 1.69 -7.32 0.10
C ARG A 63 1.54 -6.09 -0.79
N ALA A 64 2.63 -5.38 -1.05
CA ALA A 64 2.65 -4.21 -1.92
C ALA A 64 2.26 -4.58 -3.36
N ALA A 65 2.82 -5.66 -3.89
CA ALA A 65 2.51 -6.15 -5.23
C ALA A 65 1.03 -6.53 -5.37
N VAL A 66 0.49 -7.32 -4.42
CA VAL A 66 -0.92 -7.74 -4.42
C VAL A 66 -1.87 -6.56 -4.27
N THR A 67 -1.51 -5.58 -3.46
CA THR A 67 -2.30 -4.35 -3.29
C THR A 67 -2.30 -3.50 -4.57
N ALA A 68 -1.16 -3.39 -5.24
CA ALA A 68 -1.00 -2.53 -6.42
C ALA A 68 -1.61 -3.12 -7.72
N LEU A 69 -1.81 -4.44 -7.76
CA LEU A 69 -2.23 -5.17 -8.95
C LEU A 69 -3.66 -5.73 -8.79
N PRO A 70 -4.58 -5.43 -9.72
CA PRO A 70 -5.93 -5.99 -9.67
C PRO A 70 -5.87 -7.52 -9.86
N ASN A 71 -6.66 -8.24 -9.07
CA ASN A 71 -6.78 -9.70 -9.11
C ASN A 71 -5.47 -10.47 -8.87
N ALA A 72 -4.44 -9.82 -8.31
CA ALA A 72 -3.20 -10.50 -7.96
C ALA A 72 -3.40 -11.41 -6.74
N VAL A 73 -2.83 -12.61 -6.82
CA VAL A 73 -2.88 -13.62 -5.76
C VAL A 73 -1.47 -14.17 -5.57
N VAL A 74 -1.00 -14.22 -4.32
CA VAL A 74 0.25 -14.92 -3.98
C VAL A 74 -0.02 -16.42 -4.03
N SER A 75 0.87 -17.20 -4.65
CA SER A 75 0.68 -18.64 -4.84
C SER A 75 1.93 -19.46 -4.48
N HIS A 76 1.76 -20.79 -4.45
CA HIS A 76 2.83 -21.78 -4.28
C HIS A 76 3.72 -21.48 -3.06
N PHE A 77 5.03 -21.43 -3.26
CA PHE A 77 6.03 -21.26 -2.20
C PHE A 77 5.87 -19.94 -1.45
N SER A 78 5.62 -18.84 -2.17
CA SER A 78 5.41 -17.51 -1.55
C SER A 78 4.15 -17.49 -0.68
N ALA A 79 3.07 -18.15 -1.11
CA ALA A 79 1.86 -18.27 -0.30
C ALA A 79 2.11 -19.13 0.94
N GLY A 80 2.82 -20.25 0.77
CA GLY A 80 3.25 -21.08 1.88
C GLY A 80 3.99 -20.27 2.94
N ARG A 81 5.05 -19.55 2.53
CA ARG A 81 5.85 -18.74 3.46
C ARG A 81 5.04 -17.64 4.16
N MET A 82 4.12 -16.97 3.47
CA MET A 82 3.24 -15.98 4.09
C MET A 82 2.31 -16.57 5.16
N HIS A 83 1.94 -17.84 5.02
CA HIS A 83 1.13 -18.57 5.99
C HIS A 83 1.95 -19.34 7.04
N GLY A 84 3.28 -19.15 7.08
CA GLY A 84 4.17 -19.87 7.99
C GLY A 84 4.39 -21.34 7.61
N LEU A 85 4.12 -21.71 6.36
CA LEU A 85 4.34 -23.04 5.80
C LEU A 85 5.68 -23.06 5.04
N GLY A 86 6.52 -24.07 5.32
CA GLY A 86 7.79 -24.26 4.61
C GLY A 86 9.01 -23.58 5.26
N ALA A 87 9.10 -23.65 6.59
CA ALA A 87 10.38 -23.50 7.30
C ALA A 87 11.26 -24.74 7.07
#